data_AF-A0A0G4EKL2-F1
#
_entry.id   AF-A0A0G4EKL2-F1
#
_cell.length_a   1.000
_cell.length_b   1.000
_cell.length_c   1.000
_cell.angle_alpha   90.00
_cell.angle_beta   90.00
_cell.angle_gamma   90.00
#
_symmetry.space_group_name_H-M   'P 1'
#
loop_
_entity.id
_entity.type
_entity.pdbx_description
1 polymer ?
#
loop_
_entity_poly.entity_id
_entity_poly.type
_entity_poly.pdbx_seq_one_letter_code
_entity_poly.pdbx_strand_id
1 'polypeptide(L)'
;MAAVNGALRPHRELAAHLSHLLPLAPHSDGEDPAPSRLALGDGEGALMGWHIAALCFDQHKAATDIKRTINLSHQTTFGRRIHSAVEHFVMSAALKTESNRQVVGGMADVGGATVRVPLQCFQVVDGVKGRVLGLREVVHKARMDEAVARGGLQGLQKGFNQHLGDTDCHFAWPELGYVNGDGSFQPLHLEE
;
A
#
# COMPACT_ATOMS: atom_id res chain seq x y z
N MET A 1 5.12 -3.01 -9.93
CA MET A 1 3.78 -3.52 -9.55
C MET A 1 3.75 -5.04 -9.32
N ALA A 2 4.48 -5.87 -10.07
CA ALA A 2 4.51 -7.32 -9.84
C ALA A 2 4.88 -7.69 -8.39
N ALA A 3 5.90 -7.05 -7.81
CA ALA A 3 6.30 -7.24 -6.41
C ALA A 3 5.15 -6.95 -5.43
N VAL A 4 4.46 -5.81 -5.58
CA VAL A 4 3.29 -5.45 -4.75
C VAL A 4 2.19 -6.51 -4.85
N ASN A 5 1.85 -6.94 -6.07
CA ASN A 5 0.80 -7.92 -6.27
C ASN A 5 1.18 -9.30 -5.72
N GLY A 6 2.44 -9.72 -5.91
CA GLY A 6 2.94 -10.98 -5.38
C GLY A 6 2.94 -11.00 -3.85
N ALA A 7 3.40 -9.92 -3.22
CA ALA A 7 3.45 -9.80 -1.76
C ALA A 7 2.05 -9.75 -1.11
N LEU A 8 1.09 -9.06 -1.74
CA LEU A 8 -0.29 -8.97 -1.23
C LEU A 8 -1.18 -10.16 -1.60
N ARG A 9 -0.74 -11.04 -2.50
CA ARG A 9 -1.57 -12.15 -3.00
C ARG A 9 -2.05 -13.08 -1.88
N PRO A 10 -1.19 -13.60 -0.98
CA PRO A 10 -1.63 -14.51 0.08
C PRO A 10 -2.69 -13.88 0.98
N HIS A 11 -2.51 -12.60 1.34
CA HIS A 11 -3.46 -11.83 2.12
C HIS A 11 -4.82 -11.71 1.41
N ARG A 12 -4.81 -11.30 0.13
CA ARG A 12 -6.03 -11.09 -0.66
C ARG A 12 -6.80 -12.40 -0.87
N GLU A 13 -6.10 -13.49 -1.13
CA GLU A 13 -6.70 -14.81 -1.31
C GLU A 13 -7.34 -15.31 -0.02
N LEU A 14 -6.65 -15.19 1.11
CA LEU A 14 -7.19 -15.56 2.41
C LEU A 14 -8.41 -14.70 2.78
N ALA A 15 -8.32 -13.37 2.61
CA ALA A 15 -9.44 -12.48 2.88
C ALA A 15 -10.68 -12.83 2.03
N ALA A 16 -10.49 -13.06 0.74
CA ALA A 16 -11.57 -13.48 -0.15
C ALA A 16 -12.18 -14.82 0.27
N HIS A 17 -11.35 -15.78 0.66
CA HIS A 17 -11.81 -17.08 1.13
C HIS A 17 -12.66 -16.95 2.41
N LEU A 18 -12.17 -16.23 3.41
CA LEU A 18 -12.87 -15.99 4.67
C LEU A 18 -14.16 -15.19 4.49
N SER A 19 -14.19 -14.24 3.55
CA SER A 19 -15.41 -13.47 3.21
C SER A 19 -16.58 -14.39 2.86
N HIS A 20 -16.30 -15.54 2.23
CA HIS A 20 -17.31 -16.53 1.85
C HIS A 20 -17.57 -17.59 2.93
N LEU A 21 -16.55 -17.95 3.72
CA LEU A 21 -16.68 -19.02 4.72
C LEU A 21 -17.24 -18.56 6.07
N LEU A 22 -16.92 -17.35 6.53
CA LEU A 22 -17.36 -16.87 7.85
C LEU A 22 -18.90 -16.94 8.03
N PRO A 23 -19.74 -16.52 7.07
CA PRO A 23 -21.19 -16.63 7.21
C PRO A 23 -21.71 -18.08 7.24
N LEU A 24 -20.89 -19.05 6.85
CA LEU A 24 -21.25 -20.48 6.81
C LEU A 24 -20.78 -21.23 8.06
N ALA A 25 -19.92 -20.62 8.87
CA ALA A 25 -19.39 -21.29 10.05
C ALA A 25 -20.52 -21.51 11.08
N PRO A 26 -20.68 -22.75 11.57
CA PRO A 26 -21.61 -23.01 12.65
C PRO A 26 -21.11 -22.33 13.92
N HIS A 27 -21.99 -21.63 14.62
CA HIS A 27 -21.73 -21.10 15.96
C HIS A 27 -22.83 -21.51 16.94
N SER A 28 -22.48 -21.51 18.22
CA SER A 28 -23.40 -21.82 19.33
C SER A 28 -23.39 -20.64 20.29
N ASP A 29 -24.40 -19.79 20.16
CA ASP A 29 -24.56 -18.49 20.81
C ASP A 29 -25.58 -18.52 21.97
N GLY A 30 -25.92 -19.71 22.50
CA GLY A 30 -26.90 -19.87 23.60
C GLY A 30 -26.66 -21.07 24.53
N GLU A 31 -27.43 -21.10 25.63
CA GLU A 31 -27.46 -22.18 26.65
C GLU A 31 -27.98 -23.54 26.11
N ASP A 32 -28.58 -23.55 24.90
CA ASP A 32 -29.07 -24.75 24.22
C ASP A 32 -28.34 -24.89 22.85
N PRO A 33 -27.53 -25.94 22.60
CA PRO A 33 -26.44 -25.95 21.63
C PRO A 33 -26.86 -26.28 20.18
N ALA A 34 -27.98 -25.74 19.70
CA ALA A 34 -28.33 -25.90 18.30
C ALA A 34 -27.38 -25.05 17.42
N PRO A 35 -26.65 -25.63 16.45
CA PRO A 35 -25.77 -24.87 15.59
C PRO A 35 -26.58 -23.94 14.68
N SER A 36 -26.36 -22.64 14.82
CA SER A 36 -26.86 -21.58 13.96
C SER A 36 -25.70 -21.03 13.12
N ARG A 37 -25.99 -20.29 12.05
CA ARG A 37 -24.96 -19.60 11.26
C ARG A 37 -24.64 -18.25 11.90
N LEU A 38 -23.38 -17.82 11.79
CA LEU A 38 -22.99 -16.44 12.08
C LEU A 38 -23.90 -15.45 11.32
N ALA A 39 -24.70 -14.70 12.07
CA ALA A 39 -25.53 -13.64 11.52
C ALA A 39 -24.65 -12.41 11.24
N LEU A 40 -24.02 -12.39 10.06
CA LEU A 40 -23.20 -11.28 9.59
C LEU A 40 -24.04 -10.37 8.69
N GLY A 41 -23.95 -9.06 8.93
CA GLY A 41 -24.57 -8.05 8.08
C GLY A 41 -23.90 -7.94 6.71
N ASP A 42 -24.52 -7.16 5.82
CA ASP A 42 -23.99 -6.92 4.47
C ASP A 42 -22.55 -6.39 4.52
N GLY A 43 -21.61 -7.17 3.98
CA GLY A 43 -20.18 -6.82 3.92
C GLY A 43 -19.39 -7.07 5.20
N GLU A 44 -20.02 -7.45 6.32
CA GLU A 44 -19.34 -7.70 7.60
C GLU A 44 -18.37 -8.89 7.50
N GLY A 45 -18.77 -9.97 6.83
CA GLY A 45 -17.89 -11.11 6.57
C GLY A 45 -16.65 -10.74 5.74
N ALA A 46 -16.77 -9.78 4.82
CA ALA A 46 -15.63 -9.32 4.03
C ALA A 46 -14.66 -8.47 4.86
N LEU A 47 -15.19 -7.60 5.72
CA LEU A 47 -14.40 -6.81 6.66
C LEU A 47 -13.66 -7.70 7.66
N MET A 48 -14.37 -8.65 8.29
CA MET A 48 -13.77 -9.62 9.20
C MET A 48 -12.72 -10.48 8.50
N GLY A 49 -13.03 -10.99 7.31
CA GLY A 49 -12.08 -11.77 6.51
C GLY A 49 -10.81 -11.00 6.18
N TRP A 50 -10.91 -9.71 5.88
CA TRP A 50 -9.76 -8.82 5.68
C TRP A 50 -8.92 -8.67 6.95
N HIS A 51 -9.54 -8.41 8.10
CA HIS A 51 -8.80 -8.28 9.37
C HIS A 51 -8.15 -9.58 9.82
N ILE A 52 -8.82 -10.73 9.68
CA ILE A 52 -8.22 -12.04 9.98
C ILE A 52 -7.04 -12.30 9.04
N ALA A 53 -7.17 -11.99 7.75
CA ALA A 53 -6.06 -12.12 6.82
C ALA A 53 -4.87 -11.21 7.19
N ALA A 54 -5.14 -10.01 7.71
CA ALA A 54 -4.10 -9.11 8.22
C ALA A 54 -3.37 -9.68 9.44
N LEU A 55 -4.09 -10.35 10.36
CA LEU A 55 -3.48 -11.07 11.50
C LEU A 55 -2.59 -12.24 11.06
N CYS A 56 -2.95 -12.90 9.95
CA CYS A 56 -2.16 -13.99 9.36
C CYS A 56 -1.07 -13.50 8.40
N PHE A 57 -0.89 -12.18 8.22
CA PHE A 57 0.03 -11.65 7.23
C PHE A 57 1.49 -11.74 7.69
N ASP A 58 2.26 -12.61 7.05
CA ASP A 58 3.70 -12.74 7.30
C ASP A 58 4.47 -11.57 6.66
N GLN A 59 4.67 -10.53 7.46
CA GLN A 59 5.39 -9.31 7.09
C GLN A 59 6.84 -9.60 6.69
N HIS A 60 7.53 -10.51 7.40
CA HIS A 60 8.93 -10.82 7.13
C HIS A 60 9.10 -11.53 5.78
N LYS A 61 8.23 -12.51 5.51
CA LYS A 61 8.20 -13.18 4.21
C LYS A 61 7.84 -12.22 3.09
N ALA A 62 6.86 -11.33 3.30
CA ALA A 62 6.48 -10.33 2.31
C ALA A 62 7.65 -9.40 1.97
N ALA A 63 8.38 -8.88 2.96
CA ALA A 63 9.56 -8.05 2.75
C ALA A 63 10.67 -8.80 1.98
N THR A 64 10.91 -10.06 2.32
CA THR A 64 11.87 -10.93 1.60
C THR A 64 11.47 -11.14 0.13
N ASP A 65 10.19 -11.42 -0.12
CA ASP A 65 9.66 -11.63 -1.48
C ASP A 65 9.73 -10.36 -2.32
N ILE A 66 9.46 -9.18 -1.72
CA ILE A 66 9.63 -7.88 -2.37
C ILE A 66 11.08 -7.68 -2.80
N LYS A 67 12.03 -7.89 -1.87
CA LYS A 67 13.46 -7.73 -2.13
C LYS A 67 13.93 -8.61 -3.29
N ARG A 68 13.49 -9.87 -3.31
CA ARG A 68 13.77 -10.83 -4.39
C ARG A 68 13.16 -10.41 -5.72
N THR A 69 11.93 -9.88 -5.73
CA THR A 69 11.19 -9.59 -6.96
C THR A 69 11.65 -8.29 -7.64
N ILE A 70 12.01 -7.26 -6.89
CA ILE A 70 12.38 -5.95 -7.44
C ILE A 70 13.74 -5.98 -8.16
N ASN A 71 14.61 -6.96 -7.85
CA ASN A 71 15.91 -7.15 -8.49
C ASN A 71 16.77 -5.87 -8.60
N LEU A 72 16.68 -5.00 -7.59
CA LEU A 72 17.55 -3.84 -7.42
C LEU A 72 18.44 -4.05 -6.20
N SER A 73 19.72 -3.67 -6.31
CA SER A 73 20.64 -3.76 -5.18
C SER A 73 20.25 -2.80 -4.07
N HIS A 74 20.06 -3.33 -2.86
CA HIS A 74 19.80 -2.56 -1.65
C HIS A 74 21.00 -1.71 -1.19
N GLN A 75 22.19 -1.89 -1.79
CA GLN A 75 23.37 -1.07 -1.50
C GLN A 75 23.31 0.30 -2.19
N THR A 76 22.47 0.44 -3.23
CA THR A 76 22.29 1.71 -3.94
C THR A 76 21.20 2.55 -3.29
N THR A 77 21.34 3.88 -3.32
CA THR A 77 20.32 4.81 -2.82
C THR A 77 18.98 4.63 -3.54
N PHE A 78 19.01 4.44 -4.88
CA PHE A 78 17.81 4.16 -5.67
C PHE A 78 17.14 2.85 -5.23
N GLY A 79 17.91 1.77 -5.08
CA GLY A 79 17.40 0.49 -4.61
C GLY A 79 16.74 0.58 -3.23
N ARG A 80 17.39 1.23 -2.25
CA ARG A 80 16.81 1.44 -0.91
C ARG A 80 15.48 2.16 -0.97
N ARG A 81 15.41 3.29 -1.69
CA ARG A 81 14.18 4.07 -1.87
C ARG A 81 13.04 3.24 -2.43
N ILE A 82 13.31 2.45 -3.46
CA ILE A 82 12.30 1.59 -4.09
C ILE A 82 11.85 0.47 -3.13
N HIS A 83 12.78 -0.22 -2.47
CA HIS A 83 12.45 -1.29 -1.52
C HIS A 83 11.63 -0.74 -0.34
N SER A 84 12.08 0.31 0.33
CA SER A 84 11.37 0.91 1.48
C SER A 84 9.98 1.39 1.11
N ALA A 85 9.81 2.04 -0.05
CA ALA A 85 8.49 2.50 -0.49
C ALA A 85 7.56 1.31 -0.80
N VAL A 86 8.03 0.29 -1.51
CA VAL A 86 7.19 -0.88 -1.84
C VAL A 86 6.82 -1.67 -0.58
N GLU A 87 7.77 -1.86 0.33
CA GLU A 87 7.55 -2.52 1.62
C GLU A 87 6.50 -1.77 2.43
N HIS A 88 6.67 -0.47 2.65
CA HIS A 88 5.70 0.36 3.38
C HIS A 88 4.31 0.33 2.76
N PHE A 89 4.20 0.41 1.44
CA PHE A 89 2.91 0.33 0.75
C PHE A 89 2.24 -1.03 0.97
N VAL A 90 2.98 -2.13 0.91
CA VAL A 90 2.46 -3.48 1.14
C VAL A 90 2.00 -3.64 2.59
N MET A 91 2.79 -3.17 3.57
CA MET A 91 2.40 -3.23 4.98
C MET A 91 1.16 -2.36 5.24
N SER A 92 1.12 -1.14 4.70
CA SER A 92 -0.04 -0.26 4.83
C SER A 92 -1.29 -0.88 4.18
N ALA A 93 -1.14 -1.46 2.99
CA ALA A 93 -2.24 -2.13 2.30
C ALA A 93 -2.82 -3.30 3.12
N ALA A 94 -1.98 -4.17 3.67
CA ALA A 94 -2.45 -5.32 4.45
C ALA A 94 -2.98 -4.91 5.84
N LEU A 95 -2.28 -4.01 6.54
CA LEU A 95 -2.47 -3.80 7.98
C LEU A 95 -3.25 -2.53 8.34
N LYS A 96 -3.41 -1.58 7.40
CA LYS A 96 -4.02 -0.27 7.67
C LYS A 96 -5.27 -0.01 6.81
N THR A 97 -5.66 -0.95 5.97
CA THR A 97 -6.90 -0.85 5.18
C THR A 97 -7.89 -1.92 5.62
N GLU A 98 -9.13 -1.76 5.17
CA GLU A 98 -10.25 -2.65 5.50
C GLU A 98 -10.73 -3.45 4.29
N SER A 99 -10.17 -3.20 3.10
CA SER A 99 -10.56 -3.90 1.89
C SER A 99 -9.58 -3.71 0.74
N ASN A 100 -9.61 -4.64 -0.21
CA ASN A 100 -8.87 -4.48 -1.47
C ASN A 100 -9.32 -3.24 -2.26
N ARG A 101 -10.56 -2.78 -2.07
CA ARG A 101 -11.06 -1.56 -2.71
C ARG A 101 -10.30 -0.33 -2.22
N GLN A 102 -9.98 -0.24 -0.93
CA GLN A 102 -9.15 0.85 -0.39
C GLN A 102 -7.70 0.77 -0.91
N VAL A 103 -7.14 -0.44 -1.07
CA VAL A 103 -5.79 -0.63 -1.63
C VAL A 103 -5.72 -0.21 -3.10
N VAL A 104 -6.66 -0.71 -3.90
CA VAL A 104 -6.70 -0.48 -5.35
C VAL A 104 -7.16 0.94 -5.68
N GLY A 105 -7.97 1.54 -4.81
CA GLY A 105 -8.42 2.91 -4.95
C GLY A 105 -9.74 3.07 -5.71
N GLY A 106 -10.44 4.16 -5.41
CA GLY A 106 -11.61 4.61 -6.16
C GLY A 106 -11.22 5.29 -7.48
N MET A 107 -12.23 5.52 -8.32
CA MET A 107 -12.09 6.45 -9.44
C MET A 107 -12.25 7.88 -8.91
N ALA A 108 -11.38 8.78 -9.33
CA ALA A 108 -11.46 10.20 -9.03
C ALA A 108 -11.18 11.00 -10.31
N ASP A 109 -11.82 12.17 -10.45
CA ASP A 109 -11.40 13.14 -11.45
C ASP A 109 -10.15 13.85 -10.94
N VAL A 110 -9.05 13.68 -11.65
CA VAL A 110 -7.79 14.37 -11.36
C VAL A 110 -7.35 15.06 -12.64
N GLY A 111 -7.38 16.40 -12.65
CA GLY A 111 -6.99 17.19 -13.82
C GLY A 111 -7.86 16.97 -15.07
N GLY A 112 -9.16 16.74 -14.88
CA GLY A 112 -10.13 16.57 -15.97
C GLY A 112 -10.16 15.16 -16.57
N ALA A 113 -9.46 14.20 -15.95
CA ALA A 113 -9.48 12.80 -16.34
C ALA A 113 -9.88 11.93 -15.17
N THR A 114 -10.86 11.04 -15.41
CA THR A 114 -11.28 10.04 -14.41
C THR A 114 -10.24 8.92 -14.34
N VAL A 115 -9.45 8.90 -13.27
CA VAL A 115 -8.38 7.93 -13.04
C VAL A 115 -8.58 7.20 -11.72
N ARG A 116 -7.96 6.03 -11.60
CA ARG A 116 -7.95 5.30 -10.33
C ARG A 116 -6.85 5.85 -9.42
N VAL A 117 -7.19 6.16 -8.18
CA VAL A 117 -6.27 6.68 -7.16
C VAL A 117 -6.04 5.63 -6.08
N PRO A 118 -4.94 4.84 -6.18
CA PRO A 118 -4.64 3.80 -5.20
C PRO A 118 -4.37 4.37 -3.81
N LEU A 119 -4.20 3.48 -2.83
CA LEU A 119 -3.84 3.83 -1.46
C LEU A 119 -2.74 4.91 -1.40
N GLN A 120 -3.05 6.01 -0.73
CA GLN A 120 -2.12 7.11 -0.45
C GLN A 120 -1.62 7.00 0.99
N CYS A 121 -0.59 6.17 1.20
CA CYS A 121 -0.06 5.84 2.52
C CYS A 121 1.25 6.57 2.86
N PHE A 122 1.67 7.53 2.04
CA PHE A 122 2.85 8.36 2.29
C PHE A 122 2.41 9.79 2.56
N GLN A 123 3.24 10.53 3.30
CA GLN A 123 3.06 11.94 3.54
C GLN A 123 4.38 12.68 3.37
N VAL A 124 4.31 13.86 2.78
CA VAL A 124 5.40 14.83 2.75
C VAL A 124 5.09 15.93 3.76
N VAL A 125 6.01 16.16 4.68
CA VAL A 125 5.93 17.28 5.63
C VAL A 125 6.35 18.56 4.90
N ASP A 126 5.37 19.29 4.37
CA ASP A 126 5.55 20.63 3.80
C ASP A 126 4.60 21.59 4.54
N GLY A 127 5.08 22.17 5.64
CA GLY A 127 4.28 23.06 6.49
C GLY A 127 3.12 22.39 7.24
N VAL A 128 1.99 23.10 7.39
CA VAL A 128 0.91 22.83 8.39
C VAL A 128 -0.11 21.77 7.95
N LYS A 129 -0.17 21.41 6.66
CA LYS A 129 -1.03 20.31 6.16
C LYS A 129 -0.24 19.46 5.16
N GLY A 130 0.41 18.41 5.66
CA GLY A 130 1.24 17.54 4.84
C GLY A 130 0.47 16.90 3.67
N ARG A 131 1.09 16.92 2.49
CA ARG A 131 0.54 16.34 1.26
C ARG A 131 0.64 14.81 1.30
N VAL A 132 -0.46 14.11 1.02
CA VAL A 132 -0.46 12.64 0.93
C VAL A 132 -0.11 12.17 -0.48
N LEU A 133 0.66 11.08 -0.57
CA LEU A 133 1.14 10.50 -1.82
C LEU A 133 0.89 8.99 -1.86
N GLY A 134 0.79 8.44 -3.07
CA GLY A 134 0.78 7.02 -3.31
C GLY A 134 2.18 6.49 -3.65
N LEU A 135 2.28 5.16 -3.77
CA LEU A 135 3.52 4.49 -4.15
C LEU A 135 4.04 4.96 -5.52
N ARG A 136 3.13 5.33 -6.42
CA ARG A 136 3.50 5.70 -7.80
C ARG A 136 4.30 7.00 -7.82
N GLU A 137 3.86 8.01 -7.10
CA GLU A 137 4.54 9.31 -6.98
C GLU A 137 5.93 9.13 -6.35
N VAL A 138 6.04 8.33 -5.28
CA VAL A 138 7.32 8.05 -4.61
C VAL A 138 8.29 7.31 -5.52
N VAL A 139 7.83 6.30 -6.25
CA VAL A 139 8.65 5.55 -7.22
C VAL A 139 9.09 6.45 -8.37
N HIS A 140 8.22 7.34 -8.86
CA HIS A 140 8.59 8.27 -9.94
C HIS A 140 9.66 9.26 -9.48
N LYS A 141 9.53 9.83 -8.27
CA LYS A 141 10.60 10.65 -7.67
C LYS A 141 11.93 9.91 -7.58
N ALA A 142 11.94 8.65 -7.16
CA ALA A 142 13.17 7.84 -7.12
C ALA A 142 13.79 7.67 -8.51
N ARG A 143 12.98 7.45 -9.54
CA ARG A 143 13.45 7.34 -10.94
C ARG A 143 14.04 8.66 -11.44
N MET A 144 13.38 9.79 -11.14
CA MET A 144 13.87 11.12 -11.52
C MET A 144 15.24 11.42 -10.90
N ASP A 145 15.42 11.11 -9.61
CA ASP A 145 16.69 11.35 -8.93
C ASP A 145 17.83 10.49 -9.47
N GLU A 146 17.56 9.20 -9.73
CA GLU A 146 18.56 8.32 -10.36
C GLU A 146 18.92 8.81 -11.77
N ALA A 147 17.93 9.24 -12.55
CA ALA A 147 18.16 9.81 -13.89
C ALA A 147 19.05 11.05 -13.86
N VAL A 148 18.85 11.95 -12.88
CA VAL A 148 19.71 13.11 -12.66
C VAL A 148 21.12 12.66 -12.25
N ALA A 149 21.24 11.75 -11.28
CA ALA A 149 22.53 11.25 -10.79
C ALA A 149 23.38 10.55 -11.87
N ARG A 150 22.74 9.97 -12.90
CA ARG A 150 23.41 9.24 -14.01
C ARG A 150 23.78 10.12 -15.21
N GLY A 151 23.65 11.45 -15.10
CA GLY A 151 23.99 12.37 -16.19
C GLY A 151 22.79 12.96 -16.92
N GLY A 152 21.64 13.05 -16.25
CA GLY A 152 20.52 13.88 -16.68
C GLY A 152 19.70 13.31 -17.84
N LEU A 153 19.27 12.05 -17.75
CA LEU A 153 18.25 11.52 -18.66
C LEU A 153 17.01 12.43 -18.60
N GLN A 154 16.73 13.15 -19.69
CA GLN A 154 15.59 14.05 -19.80
C GLN A 154 14.34 13.30 -20.30
N GLY A 155 13.16 13.81 -19.95
CA GLY A 155 11.90 13.30 -20.49
C GLY A 155 11.42 11.98 -19.87
N LEU A 156 11.77 11.70 -18.61
CA LEU A 156 11.17 10.55 -17.91
C LEU A 156 9.66 10.74 -17.83
N GLN A 157 8.93 9.94 -18.58
CA GLN A 157 7.47 9.95 -18.50
C GLN A 157 7.02 9.36 -17.16
N LYS A 158 6.19 10.14 -16.48
CA LYS A 158 5.34 9.69 -15.37
C LYS A 158 4.39 8.65 -15.95
N GLY A 159 4.71 7.37 -15.79
CA GLY A 159 3.99 6.24 -16.41
C GLY A 159 2.55 6.05 -15.92
N PHE A 160 2.00 7.04 -15.23
CA PHE A 160 0.67 7.12 -14.66
C PHE A 160 0.27 8.60 -14.62
N ASN A 161 -1.01 8.89 -14.88
CA ASN A 161 -1.53 10.26 -14.87
C ASN A 161 -0.66 11.24 -15.68
N GLN A 162 -0.27 10.89 -16.91
CA GLN A 162 0.64 11.70 -17.75
C GLN A 162 0.15 13.13 -18.01
N HIS A 163 -1.16 13.33 -17.96
CA HIS A 163 -1.80 14.65 -18.08
C HIS A 163 -1.53 15.54 -16.86
N LEU A 164 -1.14 14.94 -15.73
CA LEU A 164 -0.62 15.62 -14.55
C LEU A 164 0.90 15.60 -14.65
N GLY A 165 1.53 16.77 -14.64
CA GLY A 165 2.99 16.87 -14.58
C GLY A 165 3.58 16.27 -13.30
N ASP A 166 4.85 16.54 -13.04
CA ASP A 166 5.60 15.91 -11.95
C ASP A 166 5.47 16.62 -10.59
N THR A 167 4.60 17.63 -10.46
CA THR A 167 4.46 18.50 -9.26
C THR A 167 4.30 17.74 -7.94
N ASP A 168 3.53 16.66 -7.94
CA ASP A 168 3.31 15.77 -6.79
C ASP A 168 4.52 14.88 -6.44
N CYS A 169 5.46 14.73 -7.37
CA CYS A 169 6.69 13.95 -7.21
C CYS A 169 7.87 14.82 -6.72
N HIS A 170 7.74 16.15 -6.68
CA HIS A 170 8.77 17.04 -6.16
C HIS A 170 8.67 17.18 -4.64
N PHE A 171 9.61 16.58 -3.91
CA PHE A 171 9.79 16.69 -2.46
C PHE A 171 11.22 16.30 -2.08
N ALA A 172 11.69 16.67 -0.89
CA ALA A 172 12.95 16.17 -0.35
C ALA A 172 12.73 14.83 0.36
N TRP A 173 13.64 13.87 0.19
CA TRP A 173 13.53 12.55 0.83
C TRP A 173 13.46 12.59 2.36
N PRO A 174 14.18 13.48 3.06
CA PRO A 174 14.04 13.63 4.52
C PRO A 174 12.64 14.07 4.98
N GLU A 175 11.84 14.67 4.08
CA GLU A 175 10.47 15.11 4.37
C GLU A 175 9.43 14.02 4.09
N LEU A 176 9.84 12.93 3.43
CA LEU A 176 8.96 11.82 3.07
C LEU A 176 8.85 10.82 4.22
N GLY A 177 7.62 10.50 4.59
CA GLY A 177 7.34 9.52 5.61
C GLY A 177 5.89 9.09 5.60
N TYR A 178 5.36 8.80 6.78
CA TYR A 178 3.98 8.41 7.00
C TYR A 178 3.55 8.76 8.41
N VAL A 179 2.25 8.84 8.65
CA VAL A 179 1.69 9.08 9.98
C VAL A 179 1.23 7.77 10.59
N ASN A 180 1.67 7.52 11.82
CA ASN A 180 1.25 6.39 12.63
C ASN A 180 -0.17 6.57 13.16
N GLY A 181 -0.73 5.50 13.74
CA GLY A 181 -2.08 5.53 14.33
C GLY A 181 -2.23 6.51 15.50
N ASP A 182 -1.13 6.91 16.13
CA ASP A 182 -1.07 7.91 17.21
C ASP A 182 -0.91 9.36 16.70
N GLY A 183 -0.88 9.56 15.37
CA GLY A 183 -0.67 10.87 14.75
C GLY A 183 0.80 11.29 14.62
N SER A 184 1.75 10.48 15.10
CA SER A 184 3.19 10.79 14.97
C SER A 184 3.68 10.60 13.54
N PHE A 185 4.48 11.54 13.05
CA PHE A 185 5.16 11.39 11.76
C PHE A 185 6.38 10.48 11.93
N GLN A 186 6.52 9.52 11.02
CA GLN A 186 7.67 8.64 10.91
C GLN A 186 8.33 8.85 9.55
N PRO A 187 9.62 9.20 9.51
CA PRO A 187 10.38 9.20 8.26
C PRO A 187 10.34 7.83 7.60
N LEU A 188 10.26 7.81 6.27
CA LEU A 188 10.45 6.58 5.53
C LEU A 188 11.90 6.14 5.77
N HIS A 189 12.12 4.96 6.37
CA HIS A 189 13.47 4.46 6.66
C HIS A 189 14.24 4.26 5.36
N LEU A 190 15.12 5.22 5.04
CA LEU A 190 15.84 5.29 3.77
C LEU A 190 17.36 5.22 3.96
N GLU A 191 17.84 5.49 5.18
CA GLU A 191 19.26 5.53 5.56
C GLU A 191 19.42 5.02 7.01
N GLU A 192 20.40 4.14 7.21
CA GLU A 192 21.16 4.02 8.46
C GLU A 192 22.45 4.83 8.29
#